data_AF-A0A523TY24-F1
#
_entry.id   AF-A0A523TY24-F1
#
_cell.length_a   1.000
_cell.length_b   1.000
_cell.length_c   1.000
_cell.angle_alpha   90.00
_cell.angle_beta   90.00
_cell.angle_gamma   90.00
#
_symmetry.space_group_name_H-M   'P 1'
#
loop_
_entity.id
_entity.type
_entity.pdbx_description
1 polymer ?
#
loop_
_entity_poly.entity_id
_entity_poly.type
_entity_poly.pdbx_seq_one_letter_code
_entity_poly.pdbx_strand_id
1 'polypeptide(L)'
;MAAPYTSHPVRLELLRTYLAVTVLGFIGAVAAFTWAIFRWFFAYHHFGPAVVGRWTTPALILSLVLAAIGAIGLILYLSARSYRVTTNEVGVLITKRNHAVSIPWEEIEFVRSSSIRYGVAKLEWGNRSTLWIHTSNGQVFRFVNNLKDFNSLAETVKANLYPRYLAHYRQYLNQGQSIDFGPVQLTPNGIVFGRKECPWSALEGVSLARGRLTITVNLGARMKSYSIAARKIPNSDLCAQLIQNIEY
;
A
#
# COMPACT_ATOMS: atom_id res chain seq x y z
N MET A 1 -21.91 -13.82 -17.57
CA MET A 1 -22.35 -13.31 -16.25
C MET A 1 -21.47 -12.11 -15.99
N ALA A 2 -22.02 -10.89 -15.99
CA ALA A 2 -21.21 -9.69 -15.83
C ALA A 2 -20.57 -9.68 -14.42
N ALA A 3 -19.25 -9.59 -14.31
CA ALA A 3 -18.59 -9.47 -13.02
C ALA A 3 -19.08 -8.19 -12.32
N PRO A 4 -19.51 -8.28 -11.05
CA PRO A 4 -20.09 -7.15 -10.36
C PRO A 4 -19.07 -6.01 -10.19
N TYR A 5 -19.50 -4.80 -10.54
CA TYR A 5 -18.74 -3.58 -10.26
C TYR A 5 -18.48 -3.48 -8.76
N THR A 6 -17.22 -3.57 -8.35
CA THR A 6 -16.85 -3.49 -6.93
C THR A 6 -16.12 -2.18 -6.69
N SER A 7 -16.68 -1.32 -5.83
CA SER A 7 -16.11 -0.02 -5.50
C SER A 7 -15.44 -0.05 -4.13
N HIS A 8 -14.19 0.38 -4.11
CA HIS A 8 -13.32 0.45 -2.95
C HIS A 8 -13.04 1.93 -2.61
N PRO A 9 -13.92 2.60 -1.82
CA PRO A 9 -13.67 3.95 -1.34
C PRO A 9 -12.61 3.96 -0.22
N VAL A 10 -12.12 5.15 0.17
CA VAL A 10 -11.29 5.28 1.38
C VAL A 10 -12.06 4.81 2.63
N ARG A 11 -11.36 4.15 3.56
CA ARG A 11 -11.90 3.67 4.84
C ARG A 11 -12.53 4.81 5.65
N LEU A 12 -13.74 4.57 6.15
CA LEU A 12 -14.47 5.53 6.98
C LEU A 12 -13.72 5.91 8.25
N GLU A 13 -12.98 4.97 8.86
CA GLU A 13 -12.17 5.23 10.06
C GLU A 13 -11.13 6.32 9.80
N LEU A 14 -10.42 6.26 8.67
CA LEU A 14 -9.42 7.25 8.32
C LEU A 14 -10.05 8.62 8.07
N LEU A 15 -11.20 8.65 7.40
CA LEU A 15 -11.97 9.88 7.21
C LEU A 15 -12.45 10.48 8.54
N ARG A 16 -12.89 9.64 9.49
CA ARG A 16 -13.26 10.05 10.85
C ARG A 16 -12.06 10.62 11.61
N THR A 17 -10.88 10.01 11.49
CA THR A 17 -9.65 10.53 12.10
C THR A 17 -9.28 11.90 11.56
N TYR A 18 -9.30 12.10 10.23
CA TYR A 18 -9.04 13.42 9.65
C TYR A 18 -10.07 14.46 10.06
N LEU A 19 -11.35 14.08 10.10
CA LEU A 19 -12.42 14.96 10.59
C LEU A 19 -12.23 15.32 12.07
N ALA A 20 -11.87 14.37 12.92
CA ALA A 20 -11.62 14.61 14.34
C ALA A 20 -10.42 15.56 14.54
N VAL A 21 -9.31 15.36 13.83
CA VAL A 21 -8.16 16.28 13.85
C VAL A 21 -8.55 17.68 13.39
N THR A 22 -9.39 17.76 12.35
CA THR A 22 -9.92 19.04 11.84
C THR A 22 -10.71 19.77 12.92
N VAL A 23 -11.69 19.09 13.51
CA VAL A 23 -12.59 19.66 14.52
C VAL A 23 -11.81 20.06 15.77
N LEU A 24 -10.95 19.18 16.29
CA LEU A 24 -10.13 19.46 17.47
C LEU A 24 -9.15 20.62 17.22
N GLY A 25 -8.53 20.67 16.05
CA GLY A 25 -7.62 21.76 15.66
C GLY A 25 -8.34 23.11 15.65
N PHE A 26 -9.52 23.20 15.04
CA PHE A 26 -10.29 24.45 15.01
C PHE A 26 -10.87 24.83 16.37
N ILE A 27 -11.39 23.88 17.15
CA ILE A 27 -11.85 24.14 18.53
C ILE A 27 -10.70 24.69 19.38
N GLY A 28 -9.53 24.04 19.31
CA GLY A 28 -8.34 24.48 20.03
C GLY A 28 -7.87 25.88 19.59
N ALA A 29 -7.91 26.16 18.29
CA ALA A 29 -7.58 27.48 17.76
C ALA A 29 -8.52 28.57 18.30
N VAL A 30 -9.83 28.35 18.25
CA VAL A 30 -10.83 29.30 18.77
C VAL A 30 -10.66 29.53 20.27
N ALA A 31 -10.42 28.47 21.04
CA ALA A 31 -10.18 28.58 22.48
C ALA A 31 -8.89 29.37 22.79
N ALA A 32 -7.78 29.08 22.11
CA ALA A 32 -6.52 29.78 22.28
C ALA A 32 -6.61 31.26 21.85
N PHE A 33 -7.33 31.55 20.77
CA PHE A 33 -7.59 32.91 20.32
C PHE A 33 -8.43 33.70 21.32
N THR A 34 -9.51 33.10 21.82
CA THR A 34 -10.37 33.70 22.85
C THR A 34 -9.56 34.01 24.12
N TRP A 35 -8.70 33.07 24.53
CA TRP A 35 -7.78 33.28 25.65
C TRP A 35 -6.76 34.40 25.38
N ALA A 36 -6.25 34.51 24.15
CA ALA A 36 -5.35 35.59 23.74
C ALA A 36 -6.04 36.96 23.85
N ILE A 37 -7.30 37.09 23.43
CA ILE A 37 -8.10 38.31 23.57
C ILE A 37 -8.32 38.65 25.04
N PHE A 38 -8.71 37.67 25.86
CA PHE A 38 -8.87 37.89 27.30
C PHE A 38 -7.58 38.38 27.95
N ARG A 39 -6.44 37.75 27.64
CA ARG A 39 -5.12 38.18 28.12
C ARG A 39 -4.73 39.56 27.63
N TRP A 40 -5.05 39.88 26.38
CA TRP A 40 -4.81 41.20 25.79
C TRP A 40 -5.55 42.28 26.59
N PHE A 41 -6.85 42.07 26.82
CA PHE A 41 -7.71 42.98 27.56
C PHE A 41 -7.24 43.17 29.00
N PHE A 42 -6.93 42.07 29.69
CA PHE A 42 -6.41 42.11 31.06
C PHE A 42 -5.08 42.86 31.16
N ALA A 43 -4.12 42.57 30.27
CA ALA A 43 -2.82 43.21 30.26
C ALA A 43 -2.93 44.71 29.96
N TYR A 44 -3.79 45.09 29.02
CA TYR A 44 -4.04 46.47 28.65
C TYR A 44 -4.57 47.28 29.84
N HIS A 45 -5.56 46.75 30.56
CA HIS A 45 -6.18 47.46 31.70
C HIS A 45 -5.28 47.57 32.94
N HIS A 46 -4.43 46.58 33.22
CA HIS A 46 -3.66 46.55 34.47
C HIS A 46 -2.21 47.04 34.35
N PHE A 47 -1.57 46.81 33.20
CA PHE A 47 -0.13 47.06 33.02
C PHE A 47 0.18 48.05 31.90
N GLY A 48 -0.84 48.50 31.16
CA GLY A 48 -0.70 49.40 30.03
C GLY A 48 -0.20 48.70 28.75
N PRO A 49 -0.07 49.45 27.64
CA PRO A 49 0.14 48.90 26.30
C PRO A 49 1.51 48.22 26.11
N ALA A 50 2.53 48.59 26.89
CA ALA A 50 3.89 48.10 26.72
C ALA A 50 4.04 46.59 27.01
N VAL A 51 3.19 46.02 27.88
CA VAL A 51 3.30 44.62 28.32
C VAL A 51 2.48 43.66 27.44
N VAL A 52 1.48 44.21 26.74
CA VAL A 52 0.47 43.45 25.97
C VAL A 52 1.11 42.50 24.96
N GLY A 53 2.06 42.98 24.16
CA GLY A 53 2.68 42.17 23.10
C GLY A 53 3.35 40.91 23.64
N ARG A 54 4.13 41.01 24.72
CA ARG A 54 4.84 39.85 25.30
C ARG A 54 3.88 38.80 25.88
N TRP A 55 2.73 39.23 26.40
CA TRP A 55 1.78 38.34 27.06
C TRP A 55 0.82 37.62 26.09
N THR A 56 0.47 38.27 24.98
CA THR A 56 -0.51 37.76 24.02
C THR A 56 0.11 36.95 22.90
N THR A 57 1.35 37.27 22.50
CA THR A 57 2.04 36.63 21.37
C THR A 57 2.07 35.10 21.46
N PRO A 58 2.40 34.45 22.60
CA PRO A 58 2.43 32.99 22.67
C PRO A 58 1.05 32.34 22.43
N ALA A 59 -0.03 32.95 22.93
CA ALA A 59 -1.39 32.44 22.76
C ALA A 59 -1.87 32.61 21.31
N LEU A 60 -1.51 33.73 20.66
CA LEU A 60 -1.79 33.95 19.23
C LEU A 60 -1.03 32.96 18.34
N ILE A 61 0.25 32.70 18.63
CA ILE A 61 1.05 31.69 17.91
C ILE A 61 0.40 30.31 18.07
N LEU A 62 0.03 29.93 19.30
CA LEU A 62 -0.63 28.65 19.56
C LEU A 62 -1.94 28.52 18.78
N SER A 63 -2.77 29.56 18.77
CA SER A 63 -4.00 29.60 17.98
C SER A 63 -3.73 29.36 16.50
N LEU A 64 -2.72 30.03 15.94
CA LEU A 64 -2.36 29.91 14.53
C LEU A 64 -1.84 28.50 14.19
N VAL A 65 -1.04 27.89 15.06
CA VAL A 65 -0.57 26.51 14.90
C VAL A 65 -1.74 25.52 14.93
N LEU A 66 -2.66 25.66 15.88
CA LEU A 66 -3.84 24.79 15.97
C LEU A 66 -4.76 24.96 14.76
N ALA A 67 -4.94 26.19 14.28
CA ALA A 67 -5.70 26.47 13.06
C ALA A 67 -5.05 25.82 11.83
N ALA A 68 -3.71 25.87 11.72
CA ALA A 68 -2.97 25.20 10.65
C ALA A 68 -3.15 23.67 10.70
N ILE A 69 -3.11 23.06 11.89
CA ILE A 69 -3.38 21.62 12.07
C ILE A 69 -4.82 21.29 11.62
N GLY A 70 -5.80 22.11 12.03
CA GLY A 70 -7.19 21.96 11.61
C GLY A 70 -7.36 22.04 10.09
N ALA A 71 -6.72 23.03 9.45
CA ALA A 71 -6.73 23.22 8.01
C ALA A 71 -6.07 22.05 7.26
N ILE A 72 -4.93 21.54 7.74
CA ILE A 72 -4.27 20.35 7.17
C ILE A 72 -5.21 19.13 7.26
N GLY A 73 -5.85 18.91 8.41
CA GLY A 73 -6.85 17.87 8.60
C GLY A 73 -7.98 17.96 7.57
N LEU A 74 -8.51 19.16 7.33
CA LEU A 74 -9.59 19.40 6.39
C LEU A 74 -9.16 19.11 4.94
N ILE A 75 -7.96 19.57 4.55
CA ILE A 75 -7.41 19.31 3.21
C ILE A 75 -7.24 17.80 2.99
N LEU A 76 -6.72 17.08 3.99
CA LEU A 76 -6.58 15.63 3.94
C LEU A 76 -7.95 14.94 3.83
N TYR A 77 -8.93 15.34 4.63
CA TYR A 77 -10.30 14.83 4.57
C TYR A 77 -10.93 15.00 3.18
N LEU A 78 -10.89 16.23 2.63
CA LEU A 78 -11.46 16.54 1.32
C LEU A 78 -10.74 15.81 0.19
N SER A 79 -9.41 15.69 0.26
CA SER A 79 -8.64 14.92 -0.72
C SER A 79 -8.99 13.43 -0.68
N ALA A 80 -9.11 12.84 0.52
CA ALA A 80 -9.36 11.42 0.72
C ALA A 80 -10.79 11.02 0.34
N ARG A 81 -11.80 11.86 0.63
CA ARG A 81 -13.22 11.57 0.31
C ARG A 81 -13.47 11.34 -1.18
N SER A 82 -12.69 12.01 -2.03
CA SER A 82 -12.81 11.95 -3.49
C SER A 82 -12.06 10.78 -4.14
N TYR A 83 -11.28 10.02 -3.38
CA TYR A 83 -10.49 8.90 -3.89
C TYR A 83 -11.30 7.61 -3.86
N ARG A 84 -11.48 6.98 -5.03
CA ARG A 84 -12.19 5.71 -5.19
C ARG A 84 -11.49 4.86 -6.23
N VAL A 85 -11.41 3.57 -5.96
CA VAL A 85 -10.92 2.58 -6.92
C VAL A 85 -12.05 1.62 -7.20
N THR A 86 -12.41 1.45 -8.48
CA THR A 86 -13.48 0.55 -8.89
C THR A 86 -12.88 -0.49 -9.82
N THR A 87 -13.18 -1.75 -9.59
CA THR A 87 -12.82 -2.85 -10.50
C THR A 87 -14.05 -3.24 -11.31
N ASN A 88 -13.81 -3.52 -12.60
CA ASN A 88 -14.83 -4.03 -13.52
C ASN A 88 -14.21 -5.11 -14.42
N GLU A 89 -14.99 -5.62 -15.38
CA GLU A 89 -14.53 -6.66 -16.31
C GLU A 89 -13.41 -6.22 -17.26
N VAL A 90 -13.32 -4.91 -17.54
CA VAL A 90 -12.38 -4.35 -18.52
C VAL A 90 -11.07 -3.93 -17.85
N GLY A 91 -11.11 -3.52 -16.59
CA GLY A 91 -9.93 -3.03 -15.89
C GLY A 91 -10.19 -2.46 -14.50
N VAL A 92 -9.27 -1.59 -14.10
CA VAL A 92 -9.30 -0.83 -12.85
C VAL A 92 -9.53 0.64 -13.17
N LEU A 93 -10.61 1.22 -12.64
CA LEU A 93 -10.91 2.64 -12.72
C LEU A 93 -10.53 3.34 -11.42
N ILE A 94 -9.57 4.26 -11.50
CA ILE A 94 -9.14 5.10 -10.39
C ILE A 94 -9.79 6.47 -10.55
N THR A 95 -10.64 6.86 -9.62
CA THR A 95 -11.24 8.20 -9.58
C THR A 95 -10.62 9.00 -8.44
N LYS A 96 -10.08 10.18 -8.76
CA LYS A 96 -9.52 11.13 -7.81
C LYS A 96 -9.96 12.54 -8.17
N ARG A 97 -10.86 13.12 -7.36
CA ARG A 97 -11.47 14.44 -7.62
C ARG A 97 -12.08 14.50 -9.02
N ASN A 98 -11.50 15.27 -9.94
CA ASN A 98 -11.96 15.46 -11.32
C ASN A 98 -11.15 14.64 -12.34
N HIS A 99 -10.25 13.78 -11.88
CA HIS A 99 -9.47 12.92 -12.75
C HIS A 99 -9.92 11.46 -12.57
N ALA A 100 -10.30 10.85 -13.68
CA ALA A 100 -10.55 9.42 -13.77
C ALA A 100 -9.48 8.82 -14.68
N VAL A 101 -8.80 7.78 -14.20
CA VAL A 101 -7.81 7.02 -14.97
C VAL A 101 -8.30 5.58 -15.03
N SER A 102 -8.58 5.11 -16.24
CA SER A 102 -8.95 3.72 -16.49
C SER A 102 -7.71 2.96 -16.93
N ILE A 103 -7.44 1.83 -16.28
CA ILE A 103 -6.31 0.94 -16.58
C ILE A 103 -6.90 -0.38 -17.03
N PRO A 104 -6.92 -0.68 -18.35
CA PRO A 104 -7.35 -1.97 -18.87
C PRO A 104 -6.52 -3.11 -18.29
N TRP A 105 -7.13 -4.30 -18.11
CA TRP A 105 -6.40 -5.47 -17.62
C TRP A 105 -5.22 -5.85 -18.51
N GLU A 106 -5.33 -5.60 -19.82
CA GLU A 106 -4.33 -5.86 -20.84
C GLU A 106 -3.13 -4.90 -20.75
N GLU A 107 -3.33 -3.71 -20.18
CA GLU A 107 -2.26 -2.72 -20.00
C GLU A 107 -1.41 -3.02 -18.76
N ILE A 108 -1.92 -3.80 -17.81
CA ILE A 108 -1.17 -4.19 -16.63
C ILE A 108 -0.11 -5.20 -17.05
N GLU A 109 1.16 -4.94 -16.77
CA GLU A 109 2.29 -5.81 -17.10
C GLU A 109 2.65 -6.76 -15.96
N PHE A 110 2.62 -6.25 -14.72
CA PHE A 110 2.80 -7.06 -13.53
C PHE A 110 2.29 -6.34 -12.28
N VAL A 111 2.06 -7.11 -11.24
CA VAL A 111 1.69 -6.59 -9.92
C VAL A 111 2.73 -6.96 -8.89
N ARG A 112 3.02 -6.03 -7.97
CA ARG A 112 3.80 -6.32 -6.77
C ARG A 112 2.89 -6.18 -5.57
N SER A 113 2.91 -7.17 -4.69
CA SER A 113 2.16 -7.13 -3.44
C SER A 113 3.14 -7.17 -2.27
N SER A 114 2.83 -6.44 -1.20
CA SER A 114 3.56 -6.53 0.06
C SER A 114 2.57 -6.42 1.20
N SER A 115 2.57 -7.41 2.08
CA SER A 115 1.85 -7.36 3.35
C SER A 115 2.85 -7.48 4.47
N ILE A 116 2.96 -6.42 5.26
CA ILE A 116 3.78 -6.38 6.47
C ILE A 116 2.82 -6.36 7.64
N ARG A 117 2.85 -7.43 8.45
CA ARG A 117 2.17 -7.44 9.75
C ARG A 117 3.11 -6.80 10.77
N TYR A 118 2.64 -5.75 11.42
CA TYR A 118 3.32 -5.14 12.56
C TYR A 118 2.78 -5.79 13.83
N GLY A 119 3.68 -6.31 14.66
CA GLY A 119 3.34 -6.88 15.95
C GLY A 119 4.47 -7.73 16.52
N VAL A 120 4.46 -7.87 17.83
CA VAL A 120 5.19 -8.92 18.55
C VAL A 120 4.23 -10.09 18.74
N ALA A 121 4.72 -11.32 18.92
CA ALA A 121 3.98 -12.60 18.81
C ALA A 121 2.53 -12.68 19.38
N LYS A 122 2.12 -11.79 20.30
CA LYS A 122 0.76 -11.72 20.85
C LYS A 122 0.03 -10.37 20.70
N LEU A 123 0.68 -9.34 20.15
CA LEU A 123 0.10 -8.00 19.99
C LEU A 123 0.28 -7.52 18.54
N GLU A 124 -0.70 -7.87 17.69
CA GLU A 124 -0.78 -7.38 16.31
C GLU A 124 -1.51 -6.03 16.31
N TRP A 125 -0.77 -4.93 16.17
CA TRP A 125 -1.33 -3.57 16.13
C TRP A 125 -1.54 -3.00 14.71
N GLY A 126 -1.27 -3.80 13.66
CA GLY A 126 -1.70 -3.42 12.32
C GLY A 126 -1.10 -4.25 11.19
N ASN A 127 -1.84 -4.35 10.08
CA ASN A 127 -1.35 -4.91 8.82
C ASN A 127 -1.25 -3.80 7.77
N ARG A 128 -0.04 -3.58 7.25
CA ARG A 128 0.19 -2.69 6.12
C ARG A 128 0.35 -3.52 4.87
N SER A 129 -0.73 -3.58 4.11
CA SER A 129 -0.74 -4.14 2.77
C SER A 129 -0.59 -3.02 1.74
N THR A 130 0.17 -3.27 0.69
CA THR A 130 0.38 -2.36 -0.43
C THR A 130 0.41 -3.19 -1.71
N LEU A 131 -0.26 -2.69 -2.74
CA LEU A 131 -0.32 -3.25 -4.08
C LEU A 131 0.23 -2.20 -5.04
N TRP A 132 1.20 -2.58 -5.84
CA TRP A 132 1.70 -1.77 -6.94
C TRP A 132 1.29 -2.45 -8.24
N ILE A 133 0.60 -1.71 -9.09
CA ILE A 133 0.26 -2.11 -10.45
C ILE A 133 1.22 -1.38 -11.38
N HIS A 134 1.98 -2.15 -12.16
CA HIS A 134 2.86 -1.63 -13.19
C HIS A 134 2.18 -1.86 -14.54
N THR A 135 2.10 -0.81 -15.33
CA THR A 135 1.49 -0.84 -16.66
C THR A 135 2.57 -0.85 -17.74
N SER A 136 2.23 -1.36 -18.93
CA SER A 136 3.12 -1.44 -20.09
C SER A 136 3.62 -0.09 -20.59
N ASN A 137 2.88 0.99 -20.30
CA ASN A 137 3.29 2.37 -20.56
C ASN A 137 4.31 2.93 -19.53
N GLY A 138 4.76 2.11 -18.56
CA GLY A 138 5.72 2.49 -17.53
C GLY A 138 5.13 3.21 -16.30
N GLN A 139 3.82 3.45 -16.25
CA GLN A 139 3.17 4.04 -15.09
C GLN A 139 3.09 3.04 -13.92
N VAL A 140 3.10 3.59 -12.71
CA VAL A 140 3.04 2.79 -11.47
C VAL A 140 1.94 3.32 -10.57
N PHE A 141 0.92 2.50 -10.34
CA PHE A 141 -0.20 2.82 -9.47
C PHE A 141 -0.03 2.11 -8.14
N ARG A 142 0.11 2.91 -7.08
CA ARG A 142 0.29 2.39 -5.71
C ARG A 142 -1.01 2.51 -4.93
N PHE A 143 -1.53 1.36 -4.51
CA PHE A 143 -2.68 1.25 -3.61
C PHE A 143 -2.21 0.80 -2.24
N VAL A 144 -2.66 1.47 -1.19
CA VAL A 144 -2.34 1.13 0.19
C VAL A 144 -3.61 0.69 0.92
N ASN A 145 -3.45 0.04 2.08
CA ASN A 145 -4.56 -0.45 2.90
C ASN A 145 -5.43 0.67 3.55
N ASN A 146 -5.45 1.89 2.98
CA ASN A 146 -6.40 2.94 3.32
C ASN A 146 -7.74 2.80 2.58
N LEU A 147 -7.81 1.90 1.60
CA LEU A 147 -9.03 1.56 0.88
C LEU A 147 -9.88 0.56 1.69
N LYS A 148 -11.20 0.73 1.61
CA LYS A 148 -12.18 -0.22 2.10
C LYS A 148 -12.07 -1.49 1.25
N ASP A 149 -12.08 -2.65 1.91
CA ASP A 149 -12.02 -3.95 1.24
C ASP A 149 -10.78 -4.11 0.32
N PHE A 150 -9.65 -3.52 0.73
CA PHE A 150 -8.38 -3.57 -0.02
C PHE A 150 -7.96 -5.00 -0.39
N ASN A 151 -8.20 -5.98 0.49
CA ASN A 151 -7.90 -7.38 0.20
C ASN A 151 -8.74 -7.89 -0.98
N SER A 152 -10.03 -7.55 -1.03
CA SER A 152 -10.91 -7.90 -2.15
C SER A 152 -10.47 -7.22 -3.45
N LEU A 153 -10.00 -5.96 -3.40
CA LEU A 153 -9.37 -5.30 -4.56
C LEU A 153 -8.16 -6.09 -5.06
N ALA A 154 -7.24 -6.45 -4.15
CA ALA A 154 -6.04 -7.19 -4.50
C ALA A 154 -6.36 -8.58 -5.07
N GLU A 155 -7.29 -9.31 -4.45
CA GLU A 155 -7.80 -10.60 -4.92
C GLU A 155 -8.41 -10.47 -6.32
N THR A 156 -9.23 -9.44 -6.56
CA THR A 156 -9.87 -9.19 -7.87
C THR A 156 -8.83 -8.93 -8.95
N VAL A 157 -7.84 -8.09 -8.67
CA VAL A 157 -6.74 -7.81 -9.59
C VAL A 157 -5.97 -9.10 -9.91
N LYS A 158 -5.66 -9.91 -8.89
CA LYS A 158 -4.99 -11.20 -9.07
C LYS A 158 -5.83 -12.18 -9.89
N ALA A 159 -7.12 -12.32 -9.58
CA ALA A 159 -8.02 -13.25 -10.24
C ALA A 159 -8.18 -12.97 -11.75
N ASN A 160 -8.13 -11.69 -12.15
CA ASN A 160 -8.21 -11.31 -13.57
C ASN A 160 -6.86 -11.48 -14.30
N LEU A 161 -5.73 -11.18 -13.63
CA LEU A 161 -4.41 -11.22 -14.27
C LEU A 161 -3.81 -12.62 -14.29
N TYR A 162 -3.96 -13.38 -13.19
CA TYR A 162 -3.18 -14.60 -12.97
C TYR A 162 -3.46 -15.72 -13.98
N PRO A 163 -4.72 -16.02 -14.35
CA PRO A 163 -4.98 -17.05 -15.36
C PRO A 163 -4.29 -16.76 -16.70
N ARG A 164 -4.26 -15.49 -17.13
CA ARG A 164 -3.62 -15.06 -18.38
C ARG A 164 -2.10 -15.26 -18.32
N TYR A 165 -1.46 -14.75 -17.26
CA TYR A 165 -0.02 -14.91 -17.08
C TYR A 165 0.40 -16.36 -16.90
N LEU A 166 -0.36 -17.14 -16.13
CA LEU A 166 -0.05 -18.53 -15.86
C LEU A 166 -0.06 -19.37 -17.14
N ALA A 167 -1.01 -19.12 -18.06
CA ALA A 167 -1.03 -19.77 -19.37
C ALA A 167 0.23 -19.43 -20.19
N HIS A 168 0.60 -18.15 -20.28
CA HIS A 168 1.81 -17.71 -20.98
C HIS A 168 3.10 -18.26 -20.37
N TYR A 169 3.22 -18.23 -19.04
CA TYR A 169 4.37 -18.74 -18.32
C TYR A 169 4.56 -20.25 -18.52
N ARG A 170 3.47 -21.03 -18.46
CA ARG A 170 3.53 -22.47 -18.77
C ARG A 170 4.00 -22.72 -20.20
N GLN A 171 3.48 -21.96 -21.16
CA GLN A 171 3.91 -22.07 -22.55
C GLN A 171 5.41 -21.79 -22.71
N TYR A 172 5.94 -20.75 -22.07
CA TYR A 172 7.38 -20.44 -22.11
C TYR A 172 8.23 -21.55 -21.51
N LEU A 173 7.88 -22.06 -20.32
CA LEU A 173 8.63 -23.17 -19.71
C LEU A 173 8.59 -24.43 -20.58
N ASN A 174 7.43 -24.77 -21.15
CA ASN A 174 7.29 -25.93 -22.04
C ASN A 174 8.11 -25.79 -23.33
N GLN A 175 8.39 -24.57 -23.76
CA GLN A 175 9.25 -24.27 -24.92
C GLN A 175 10.74 -24.21 -24.54
N GLY A 176 11.11 -24.54 -23.30
CA GLY A 176 12.48 -24.44 -22.82
C GLY A 176 12.94 -22.99 -22.55
N GLN A 177 12.02 -22.02 -22.55
CA GLN A 177 12.34 -20.62 -22.28
C GLN A 177 12.35 -20.35 -20.78
N SER A 178 13.21 -19.42 -20.37
CA SER A 178 13.26 -18.95 -18.98
C SER A 178 12.25 -17.83 -18.72
N ILE A 179 11.67 -17.78 -17.51
CA ILE A 179 10.80 -16.69 -17.06
C ILE A 179 11.55 -15.84 -16.03
N ASP A 180 11.59 -14.53 -16.25
CA ASP A 180 12.20 -13.58 -15.32
C ASP A 180 11.14 -12.97 -14.37
N PHE A 181 11.34 -13.17 -13.07
CA PHE A 181 10.61 -12.53 -11.97
C PHE A 181 11.53 -11.59 -11.17
N GLY A 182 12.49 -10.92 -11.82
CA GLY A 182 13.43 -9.99 -11.24
C GLY A 182 14.57 -10.70 -10.50
N PRO A 183 14.59 -10.71 -9.14
CA PRO A 183 15.65 -11.42 -8.40
C PRO A 183 15.53 -12.95 -8.46
N VAL A 184 14.46 -13.48 -9.08
CA VAL A 184 14.21 -14.92 -9.27
C VAL A 184 13.93 -15.14 -10.75
N GLN A 185 14.59 -16.11 -11.36
CA GLN A 185 14.36 -16.54 -12.73
C GLN A 185 14.08 -18.04 -12.71
N LEU A 186 13.03 -18.47 -13.40
CA LEU A 186 12.69 -19.88 -13.57
C LEU A 186 13.26 -20.34 -14.91
N THR A 187 14.03 -21.42 -14.91
CA THR A 187 14.59 -22.04 -16.11
C THR A 187 14.09 -23.49 -16.23
N PRO A 188 14.23 -24.13 -17.39
CA PRO A 188 13.87 -25.54 -17.53
C PRO A 188 14.63 -26.47 -16.58
N ASN A 189 15.84 -26.10 -16.17
CA ASN A 189 16.71 -26.92 -15.32
C ASN A 189 16.56 -26.62 -13.82
N GLY A 190 16.00 -25.46 -13.46
CA GLY A 190 15.88 -25.07 -12.06
C GLY A 190 15.42 -23.64 -11.83
N ILE A 191 15.78 -23.14 -10.65
CA ILE A 191 15.53 -21.77 -10.21
C ILE A 191 16.88 -21.06 -10.08
N VAL A 192 17.01 -19.91 -10.73
CA VAL A 192 18.14 -19.00 -10.55
C VAL A 192 17.73 -17.84 -9.65
N PHE A 193 18.51 -17.56 -8.61
CA PHE A 193 18.29 -16.39 -7.75
C PHE A 193 19.62 -15.71 -7.41
N GLY A 194 19.83 -14.53 -7.98
CA GLY A 194 21.11 -13.83 -7.93
C GLY A 194 22.20 -14.60 -8.70
N ARG A 195 23.27 -15.03 -8.01
CA ARG A 195 24.37 -15.81 -8.61
C ARG A 195 24.28 -17.32 -8.32
N LYS A 196 23.13 -17.78 -7.82
CA LYS A 196 22.94 -19.17 -7.39
C LYS A 196 21.92 -19.81 -8.29
N GLU A 197 22.20 -21.05 -8.66
CA GLU A 197 21.29 -21.92 -9.38
C GLU A 197 20.91 -23.07 -8.46
N CYS A 198 19.63 -23.40 -8.45
CA CYS A 198 19.06 -24.49 -7.70
C CYS A 198 18.38 -25.42 -8.72
N PRO A 199 18.93 -26.61 -9.00
CA PRO A 199 18.25 -27.54 -9.87
C PRO A 199 16.93 -27.94 -9.24
N TRP A 200 15.95 -28.21 -10.10
CA TRP A 200 14.63 -28.66 -9.70
C TRP A 200 14.64 -29.88 -8.76
N SER A 201 15.55 -30.83 -8.99
CA SER A 201 15.73 -32.02 -8.17
C SER A 201 16.21 -31.77 -6.74
N ALA A 202 16.80 -30.60 -6.47
CA ALA A 202 17.24 -30.20 -5.13
C ALA A 202 16.18 -29.37 -4.39
N LEU A 203 15.07 -29.02 -5.05
CA LEU A 203 14.03 -28.19 -4.45
C LEU A 203 13.17 -29.02 -3.48
N GLU A 204 13.22 -28.69 -2.20
CA GLU A 204 12.36 -29.34 -1.21
C GLU A 204 11.01 -28.63 -1.08
N GLY A 205 11.01 -27.29 -1.14
CA GLY A 205 9.78 -26.55 -0.96
C GLY A 205 9.92 -25.05 -1.15
N VAL A 206 8.76 -24.42 -1.35
CA VAL A 206 8.63 -22.97 -1.48
C VAL A 206 7.47 -22.48 -0.64
N SER A 207 7.69 -21.39 0.08
CA SER A 207 6.67 -20.73 0.90
C SER A 207 6.72 -19.23 0.71
N LEU A 208 5.56 -18.61 0.49
CA LEU A 208 5.39 -17.16 0.49
C LEU A 208 4.72 -16.73 1.79
N ALA A 209 5.50 -16.26 2.76
CA ALA A 209 5.01 -15.89 4.08
C ALA A 209 5.71 -14.65 4.62
N ARG A 210 5.00 -13.86 5.43
CA ARG A 210 5.54 -12.65 6.10
C ARG A 210 6.23 -11.68 5.12
N GLY A 211 5.69 -11.56 3.90
CA GLY A 211 6.25 -10.68 2.86
C GLY A 211 7.56 -11.17 2.25
N ARG A 212 7.89 -12.46 2.37
CA ARG A 212 9.10 -13.07 1.83
C ARG A 212 8.78 -14.38 1.13
N LEU A 213 9.43 -14.60 -0.02
CA LEU A 213 9.51 -15.90 -0.68
C LEU A 213 10.70 -16.65 -0.09
N THR A 214 10.44 -17.80 0.52
CA THR A 214 11.45 -18.69 1.07
C THR A 214 11.52 -19.95 0.22
N ILE A 215 12.70 -20.24 -0.32
CA ILE A 215 13.01 -21.42 -1.13
C ILE A 215 13.90 -22.32 -0.29
N THR A 216 13.45 -23.54 -0.02
CA THR A 216 14.18 -24.53 0.76
C THR A 216 14.75 -25.57 -0.19
N VAL A 217 16.06 -25.79 -0.07
CA VAL A 217 16.85 -26.63 -0.98
C VAL A 217 17.53 -27.71 -0.16
N ASN A 218 17.44 -28.95 -0.64
CA ASN A 218 18.13 -30.11 -0.12
C ASN A 218 19.44 -30.32 -0.87
N LEU A 219 20.57 -30.20 -0.17
CA LEU A 219 21.91 -30.42 -0.71
C LEU A 219 22.54 -31.70 -0.13
N GLY A 220 21.73 -32.74 0.06
CA GLY A 220 22.12 -34.01 0.67
C GLY A 220 22.17 -33.93 2.19
N ALA A 221 23.34 -33.64 2.76
CA ALA A 221 23.54 -33.66 4.21
C ALA A 221 23.03 -32.41 4.95
N ARG A 222 22.65 -31.35 4.23
CA ARG A 222 22.20 -30.08 4.81
C ARG A 222 21.04 -29.46 4.04
N MET A 223 20.05 -29.00 4.79
CA MET A 223 18.97 -28.16 4.30
C MET A 223 19.39 -26.70 4.32
N LYS A 224 19.17 -25.99 3.21
CA LYS A 224 19.48 -24.56 3.10
C LYS A 224 18.25 -23.80 2.64
N SER A 225 17.93 -22.72 3.35
CA SER A 225 16.80 -21.86 3.00
C SER A 225 17.31 -20.51 2.49
N TYR A 226 16.80 -20.10 1.33
CA TYR A 226 17.04 -18.80 0.72
C TYR A 226 15.78 -17.96 0.84
N SER A 227 15.91 -16.72 1.29
CA SER A 227 14.75 -15.87 1.53
C SER A 227 14.87 -14.53 0.81
N ILE A 228 13.89 -14.23 -0.04
CA ILE A 228 13.84 -13.06 -0.91
C ILE A 228 12.62 -12.23 -0.53
N ALA A 229 12.75 -10.91 -0.48
CA ALA A 229 11.61 -10.04 -0.16
C ALA A 229 10.59 -10.06 -1.31
N ALA A 230 9.34 -10.44 -1.03
CA ALA A 230 8.28 -10.58 -2.03
C ALA A 230 8.05 -9.28 -2.82
N ARG A 231 8.19 -8.12 -2.16
CA ARG A 231 8.09 -6.79 -2.81
C ARG A 231 9.06 -6.56 -3.98
N LYS A 232 10.14 -7.35 -4.08
CA LYS A 232 11.12 -7.26 -5.18
C LYS A 232 10.78 -8.18 -6.35
N ILE A 233 9.85 -9.12 -6.15
CA ILE A 233 9.47 -10.16 -7.11
C ILE A 233 8.16 -9.68 -7.77
N PRO A 234 8.15 -9.33 -9.07
CA PRO A 234 6.92 -9.19 -9.83
C PRO A 234 6.06 -10.44 -9.70
N ASN A 235 4.75 -10.30 -9.58
CA ASN A 235 3.81 -11.42 -9.53
C ASN A 235 4.24 -12.51 -8.52
N SER A 236 4.66 -12.11 -7.31
CA SER A 236 5.31 -13.01 -6.34
C SER A 236 4.47 -14.25 -5.97
N ASP A 237 3.14 -14.12 -5.94
CA ASP A 237 2.24 -15.24 -5.69
C ASP A 237 2.24 -16.25 -6.86
N LEU A 238 2.23 -15.77 -8.11
CA LEU A 238 2.37 -16.62 -9.31
C LEU A 238 3.73 -17.31 -9.37
N CYS A 239 4.82 -16.59 -9.04
CA CYS A 239 6.14 -17.17 -8.98
C CYS A 239 6.17 -18.35 -7.98
N ALA A 240 5.62 -18.16 -6.78
CA ALA A 240 5.51 -19.23 -5.80
C ALA A 240 4.63 -20.39 -6.30
N GLN A 241 3.48 -20.09 -6.91
CA GLN A 241 2.56 -21.09 -7.44
C GLN A 241 3.18 -21.92 -8.56
N LEU A 242 3.91 -21.29 -9.50
CA LEU A 242 4.60 -22.00 -10.57
C LEU A 242 5.64 -22.95 -9.99
N ILE A 243 6.47 -22.48 -9.06
CA ILE A 243 7.49 -23.33 -8.43
C ILE A 243 6.86 -24.54 -7.71
N GLN A 244 5.70 -24.36 -7.06
CA GLN A 244 5.02 -25.44 -6.36
C GLN A 244 4.32 -26.47 -7.27
N ASN A 245 3.90 -26.06 -8.48
CA ASN A 245 3.09 -26.89 -9.39
C ASN A 245 3.86 -27.30 -10.66
N ILE A 246 5.19 -27.27 -10.64
CA ILE A 246 5.99 -27.93 -11.68
C ILE A 246 5.92 -29.42 -11.37
N GLU A 247 5.04 -30.11 -12.09
CA GLU A 247 5.04 -31.57 -12.16
C GLU A 247 6.23 -31.99 -13.05
N TYR A 248 7.08 -32.88 -12.51
CA TYR A 248 8.26 -33.43 -13.18
C TYR A 248 7.94 -34.68 -13.98
#